data_AF-A0A538S9Q9-F1
#
_entry.id   AF-A0A538S9Q9-F1
#
_cell.length_a   1.000
_cell.length_b   1.000
_cell.length_c   1.000
_cell.angle_alpha   90.00
_cell.angle_beta   90.00
_cell.angle_gamma   90.00
#
_symmetry.space_group_name_H-M   'P 1'
#
loop_
_entity.id
_entity.type
_entity.pdbx_description
1 polymer ?
#
loop_
_entity_poly.entity_id
_entity_poly.type
_entity_poly.pdbx_seq_one_letter_code
_entity_poly.pdbx_strand_id
1 'polypeptide(L)'
;MKHSGQVLTPDQERARGALGALATSPADPVFRARTRDAFVTGALGAPGRAGARLHGVSGRRALAGSAWRWAAFPAAAAALFLIVGLINRGPGWRISASRGAGIAVIDGRPVPMNHTEDLARWIRPGARIRVPEASELELVSPRQIAMELTPGTDATVPQTPGRWYGRRVSAEVLAGEVRLMTGPRFEGARLSITTPAARVEVTGTTLAVICDPEGTCVCVLEGKVGVGGRDGPMETVKQGRRRFMFNDGRAEAAEIRPTELVQLGELRERKHALLERAGN
;
A
#
# COMPACT_ATOMS: atom_id res chain seq x y z
N MET A 1 -6.89 -19.16 54.39
CA MET A 1 -6.62 -18.35 53.19
C MET A 1 -7.93 -18.17 52.43
N LYS A 2 -8.44 -16.95 52.33
CA LYS A 2 -9.70 -16.62 51.65
C LYS A 2 -9.42 -16.51 50.15
N HIS A 3 -10.08 -17.32 49.32
CA HIS A 3 -10.03 -17.20 47.87
C HIS A 3 -10.74 -15.90 47.46
N SER A 4 -9.97 -14.94 46.96
CA SER A 4 -10.49 -13.73 46.32
C SER A 4 -11.35 -14.12 45.13
N GLY A 5 -12.64 -13.77 45.20
CA GLY A 5 -13.58 -13.92 44.09
C GLY A 5 -13.11 -13.06 42.93
N GLN A 6 -12.81 -13.70 41.80
CA GLN A 6 -12.52 -13.01 40.55
C GLN A 6 -13.76 -12.21 40.14
N VAL A 7 -13.64 -10.88 40.15
CA VAL A 7 -14.67 -9.97 39.63
C VAL A 7 -14.72 -10.18 38.12
N LEU A 8 -15.84 -10.73 37.64
CA LEU A 8 -16.07 -10.94 36.22
C LEU A 8 -16.32 -9.59 35.53
N THR A 9 -15.81 -9.42 34.32
CA THR A 9 -16.14 -8.24 33.52
C THR A 9 -17.61 -8.28 33.08
N PRO A 10 -18.24 -7.13 32.74
CA PRO A 10 -19.63 -7.10 32.29
C PRO A 10 -19.92 -8.01 31.09
N ASP A 11 -18.90 -8.26 30.25
CA ASP A 11 -19.00 -9.18 29.11
C ASP A 11 -18.91 -10.66 29.55
N GLN A 12 -18.12 -10.96 30.58
CA GLN A 12 -18.05 -12.31 31.15
C GLN A 12 -19.34 -12.68 31.89
N GLU A 13 -19.99 -11.72 32.56
CA GLU A 13 -21.31 -11.93 33.17
C GLU A 13 -22.38 -12.18 32.10
N ARG A 14 -22.37 -11.40 31.01
CA ARG A 14 -23.26 -11.63 29.86
C ARG A 14 -23.04 -12.99 29.22
N ALA A 15 -21.79 -13.40 29.01
CA ALA A 15 -21.46 -14.69 28.44
C ALA A 15 -21.88 -15.85 29.36
N ARG A 16 -21.70 -15.70 30.68
CA ARG A 16 -22.14 -16.68 31.68
C ARG A 16 -23.67 -16.79 31.72
N GLY A 17 -24.37 -15.66 31.65
CA GLY A 17 -25.84 -15.64 31.53
C GLY A 17 -26.32 -16.34 30.26
N ALA A 18 -25.66 -16.10 29.13
CA ALA A 18 -25.98 -16.74 27.85
C ALA A 18 -25.75 -18.27 27.88
N LEU A 19 -24.70 -18.74 28.56
CA LEU A 19 -24.44 -20.18 28.75
C LEU A 19 -25.48 -20.83 29.68
N GLY A 20 -25.97 -20.11 30.69
CA GLY A 20 -27.06 -20.59 31.57
C GLY A 20 -28.42 -20.67 30.86
N ALA A 21 -28.62 -19.91 29.78
CA ALA A 21 -29.83 -19.92 28.97
C ALA A 21 -29.86 -21.03 27.90
N LEU A 22 -28.77 -21.80 27.75
CA LEU A 22 -28.76 -22.98 26.89
C LEU A 22 -29.62 -24.08 27.54
N ALA A 23 -30.70 -24.46 26.85
CA ALA A 23 -31.54 -25.57 27.28
C ALA A 23 -30.69 -26.83 27.48
N THR A 24 -30.64 -27.34 28.71
CA THR A 24 -30.05 -28.63 29.01
C THR A 24 -30.91 -29.69 28.33
N SER A 25 -30.39 -30.26 27.24
CA SER A 25 -31.05 -31.37 26.56
C SER A 25 -31.30 -32.50 27.58
N PRO A 26 -32.54 -33.00 27.72
CA PRO A 26 -32.81 -34.10 28.63
C PRO A 26 -31.97 -35.32 28.24
N ALA A 27 -31.33 -35.94 29.23
CA ALA A 27 -30.45 -37.07 29.01
C ALA A 27 -31.23 -38.26 28.43
N ASP A 28 -30.75 -38.80 27.30
CA ASP A 28 -31.36 -39.94 26.61
C ASP A 28 -31.39 -41.20 27.52
N PRO A 29 -32.57 -41.75 27.84
CA PRO A 29 -32.70 -42.92 28.70
C PRO A 29 -32.06 -44.18 28.10
N VAL A 30 -32.02 -44.30 26.77
CA VAL A 30 -31.40 -45.43 26.07
C VAL A 30 -29.89 -45.39 26.22
N PHE A 31 -29.31 -44.20 26.12
CA PHE A 31 -27.89 -43.99 26.37
C PHE A 31 -27.53 -44.32 27.82
N ARG A 32 -28.32 -43.88 28.80
CA ARG A 32 -28.10 -44.20 30.21
C ARG A 32 -28.18 -45.70 30.50
N ALA A 33 -29.16 -46.39 29.92
CA ALA A 33 -29.28 -47.84 30.08
C ALA A 33 -28.05 -48.56 29.53
N ARG A 34 -27.57 -48.16 28.34
CA ARG A 34 -26.41 -48.78 27.69
C ARG A 34 -25.10 -48.52 28.44
N THR A 35 -24.90 -47.31 28.98
CA THR A 35 -23.70 -46.97 29.76
C THR A 35 -23.71 -47.64 31.13
N ARG A 36 -24.89 -47.79 31.75
CA ARG A 36 -25.04 -48.54 33.00
C ARG A 36 -24.72 -50.02 32.79
N ASP A 37 -25.20 -50.60 31.70
CA ASP A 37 -24.92 -51.99 31.34
C ASP A 37 -23.42 -52.22 31.04
N ALA A 38 -22.79 -51.31 30.29
CA ALA A 38 -21.34 -51.35 30.02
C ALA A 38 -20.46 -51.17 31.27
N PHE A 39 -20.95 -50.44 32.28
CA PHE A 39 -20.27 -50.26 33.56
C PHE A 39 -20.40 -51.50 34.45
N VAL A 40 -21.61 -52.07 34.56
CA VAL A 40 -21.87 -53.27 35.36
C VAL A 40 -21.15 -54.50 34.79
N THR A 41 -21.04 -54.59 33.46
CA THR A 41 -20.36 -55.70 32.78
C THR A 41 -18.83 -55.53 32.70
N GLY A 42 -18.27 -54.43 33.22
CA GLY A 42 -16.83 -54.16 33.18
C GLY A 42 -16.27 -53.86 31.79
N ALA A 43 -17.13 -53.65 30.79
CA ALA A 43 -16.73 -53.41 29.40
C ALA A 43 -16.06 -52.04 29.16
N LEU A 44 -16.08 -51.15 30.16
CA LEU A 44 -15.48 -49.81 30.07
C LEU A 44 -13.98 -49.76 30.40
N GLY A 45 -13.32 -50.91 30.61
CA GLY A 45 -11.90 -50.93 31.00
C GLY A 45 -11.13 -52.17 30.58
N ALA A 46 -10.78 -52.31 29.30
CA ALA A 46 -9.62 -53.11 28.90
C ALA A 46 -9.08 -52.66 27.53
N PRO A 47 -7.85 -52.11 27.45
CA PRO A 47 -7.14 -51.97 26.20
C PRO A 47 -6.47 -53.31 25.86
N GLY A 48 -6.91 -54.00 24.81
CA GLY A 48 -6.07 -55.04 24.18
C GLY A 48 -6.78 -56.26 23.62
N ARG A 49 -6.77 -56.34 22.28
CA ARG A 49 -6.61 -57.54 21.44
C ARG A 49 -7.37 -58.81 21.83
N ALA A 50 -8.46 -59.06 21.09
CA ALA A 50 -8.80 -60.41 20.64
C ALA A 50 -9.48 -60.32 19.27
N GLY A 51 -8.86 -60.96 18.28
CA GLY A 51 -9.38 -61.00 16.92
C GLY A 51 -10.57 -61.94 16.79
N ALA A 52 -11.60 -61.50 16.06
CA ALA A 52 -12.62 -62.39 15.52
C ALA A 52 -13.17 -61.81 14.21
N ARG A 53 -12.71 -62.45 13.13
CA ARG A 53 -13.36 -62.74 11.84
C ARG A 53 -14.34 -61.71 11.27
N LEU A 54 -13.91 -61.15 10.15
CA LEU A 54 -14.66 -60.39 9.17
C LEU A 54 -15.89 -61.19 8.65
N HIS A 55 -17.09 -60.71 8.94
CA HIS A 55 -18.24 -60.87 8.04
C HIS A 55 -18.65 -59.50 7.53
N GLY A 56 -18.69 -59.39 6.21
CA GLY A 56 -18.82 -58.13 5.49
C GLY A 56 -20.15 -57.43 5.73
N VAL A 57 -20.06 -56.12 5.95
CA VAL A 57 -21.03 -55.17 5.43
C VAL A 57 -20.20 -54.05 4.79
N SER A 58 -20.30 -53.96 3.48
CA SER A 58 -19.81 -52.85 2.67
C SER A 58 -20.50 -51.55 3.12
N GLY A 59 -19.86 -50.82 4.02
CA GLY A 59 -20.27 -49.50 4.46
C GLY A 59 -19.27 -48.47 3.98
N ARG A 60 -19.45 -47.94 2.76
CA ARG A 60 -18.83 -46.68 2.32
C ARG A 60 -19.31 -45.56 3.24
N ARG A 61 -18.65 -45.33 4.38
CA ARG A 61 -18.88 -44.13 5.20
C ARG A 61 -17.57 -43.50 5.67
N ALA A 62 -17.27 -42.41 4.98
CA ALA A 62 -16.62 -41.20 5.46
C ALA A 62 -15.16 -41.28 5.92
N LEU A 63 -14.24 -41.40 4.95
CA LEU A 63 -12.90 -40.80 5.03
C LEU A 63 -12.92 -39.26 4.83
N ALA A 64 -14.06 -38.61 5.04
CA ALA A 64 -14.26 -37.18 4.81
C ALA A 64 -13.96 -36.30 6.04
N GLY A 65 -13.39 -36.85 7.12
CA GLY A 65 -13.19 -36.12 8.38
C GLY A 65 -11.80 -35.52 8.61
N SER A 66 -10.76 -36.00 7.92
CA SER A 66 -9.36 -35.64 8.23
C SER A 66 -8.72 -34.70 7.20
N ALA A 67 -9.03 -34.85 5.91
CA ALA A 67 -8.44 -34.02 4.85
C ALA A 67 -8.86 -32.53 4.92
N TRP A 68 -10.04 -32.22 5.47
CA TRP A 68 -10.52 -30.83 5.59
C TRP A 68 -9.65 -30.01 6.56
N ARG A 69 -9.20 -30.60 7.67
CA ARG A 69 -8.39 -29.87 8.67
C ARG A 69 -7.03 -29.44 8.13
N TRP A 70 -6.47 -30.17 7.15
CA TRP A 70 -5.22 -29.82 6.48
C TRP A 70 -5.42 -28.91 5.25
N ALA A 71 -6.62 -28.89 4.66
CA ALA A 71 -6.98 -27.95 3.59
C ALA A 71 -7.39 -26.55 4.11
N ALA A 72 -7.76 -26.41 5.39
CA ALA A 72 -8.17 -25.13 5.97
C ALA A 72 -6.99 -24.16 6.26
N PHE A 73 -5.80 -24.69 6.57
CA PHE A 73 -4.60 -23.89 6.83
C PHE A 73 -4.13 -23.04 5.62
N PRO A 74 -3.98 -23.59 4.39
CA PRO A 74 -3.57 -22.77 3.25
C PRO A 74 -4.61 -21.71 2.88
N ALA A 75 -5.91 -22.01 3.02
CA ALA A 75 -6.97 -21.04 2.76
C ALA A 75 -6.96 -19.87 3.76
N ALA A 76 -6.77 -20.15 5.06
CA ALA A 76 -6.66 -19.12 6.09
C ALA A 76 -5.39 -18.26 5.91
N ALA A 77 -4.26 -18.88 5.57
CA ALA A 77 -3.02 -18.16 5.28
C ALA A 77 -3.18 -17.24 4.05
N ALA A 78 -3.77 -17.73 2.96
CA ALA A 78 -4.04 -16.92 1.77
C ALA A 78 -4.96 -15.72 2.09
N ALA A 79 -6.03 -15.94 2.87
CA ALA A 79 -6.90 -14.86 3.33
C ALA A 79 -6.13 -13.82 4.18
N LEU A 80 -5.26 -14.27 5.09
CA LEU A 80 -4.42 -13.38 5.90
C LEU A 80 -3.45 -12.56 5.03
N PHE A 81 -2.78 -13.18 4.06
CA PHE A 81 -1.91 -12.45 3.12
C PHE A 81 -2.68 -11.43 2.28
N LEU A 82 -3.90 -11.76 1.83
CA LEU A 82 -4.75 -10.81 1.12
C LEU A 82 -5.14 -9.62 2.00
N ILE A 83 -5.55 -9.87 3.24
CA ILE A 83 -5.90 -8.82 4.21
C ILE A 83 -4.69 -7.93 4.51
N VAL A 84 -3.52 -8.52 4.80
CA VAL A 84 -2.28 -7.77 5.04
C VAL A 84 -1.87 -6.97 3.80
N GLY A 85 -2.05 -7.53 2.61
CA GLY A 85 -1.85 -6.85 1.32
C GLY A 85 -2.75 -5.64 1.13
N LEU A 86 -4.04 -5.78 1.45
CA LEU A 86 -5.03 -4.70 1.36
C LEU A 86 -4.72 -3.56 2.35
N ILE A 87 -4.36 -3.89 3.58
CA ILE A 87 -4.07 -2.89 4.62
C ILE A 87 -2.74 -2.17 4.36
N ASN A 88 -1.77 -2.84 3.72
CA ASN A 88 -0.46 -2.24 3.45
C ASN A 88 -0.46 -1.19 2.32
N ARG A 89 -1.55 -1.05 1.54
CA ARG A 89 -1.55 -0.10 0.42
C ARG A 89 -1.52 1.36 0.91
N GLY A 90 -0.73 2.18 0.21
CA GLY A 90 -0.81 3.64 0.31
C GLY A 90 -2.17 4.15 -0.22
N PRO A 91 -2.58 5.37 0.16
CA PRO A 91 -3.77 5.97 -0.42
C PRO A 91 -3.53 6.22 -1.91
N GLY A 92 -4.52 5.87 -2.73
CA GLY A 92 -4.43 6.01 -4.18
C GLY A 92 -4.25 7.47 -4.61
N TRP A 93 -3.77 7.64 -5.84
CA TRP A 93 -3.67 8.95 -6.48
C TRP A 93 -5.04 9.58 -6.68
N ARG A 94 -5.12 10.89 -6.47
CA ARG A 94 -6.27 11.73 -6.75
C ARG A 94 -5.81 12.96 -7.51
N ILE A 95 -6.65 13.49 -8.38
CA ILE A 95 -6.42 14.80 -8.99
C ILE A 95 -6.82 15.85 -7.97
N SER A 96 -5.90 16.76 -7.63
CA SER A 96 -6.23 17.92 -6.79
C SER A 96 -6.64 19.14 -7.62
N ALA A 97 -6.06 19.30 -8.81
CA ALA A 97 -6.46 20.32 -9.76
C ALA A 97 -6.07 19.90 -11.19
N SER A 98 -6.81 20.43 -12.15
CA SER A 98 -6.49 20.44 -13.57
C SER A 98 -6.67 21.86 -14.05
N ARG A 99 -5.63 22.47 -14.62
CA ARG A 99 -5.63 23.85 -15.09
C ARG A 99 -5.26 23.92 -16.56
N GLY A 100 -5.86 24.88 -17.27
CA GLY A 100 -5.64 25.07 -18.70
C GLY A 100 -6.58 24.25 -19.58
N ALA A 101 -6.42 24.43 -20.90
CA ALA A 101 -7.19 23.74 -21.92
C ALA A 101 -6.30 22.82 -22.75
N GLY A 102 -6.85 21.69 -23.20
CA GLY A 102 -6.15 20.74 -24.04
C GLY A 102 -6.59 19.30 -23.79
N ILE A 103 -5.87 18.38 -24.43
CA ILE A 103 -6.11 16.94 -24.35
C ILE A 103 -4.84 16.29 -23.79
N ALA A 104 -4.89 15.82 -22.55
CA ALA A 104 -3.84 14.97 -22.02
C ALA A 104 -3.87 13.61 -22.71
N VAL A 105 -2.72 12.95 -22.81
CA VAL A 105 -2.64 11.57 -23.29
C VAL A 105 -2.21 10.68 -22.14
N ILE A 106 -3.07 9.75 -21.71
CA ILE A 106 -2.81 8.81 -20.63
C ILE A 106 -2.77 7.39 -21.21
N ASP A 107 -1.61 6.74 -21.16
CA ASP A 107 -1.38 5.41 -21.77
C ASP A 107 -1.84 5.34 -23.24
N GLY A 108 -1.55 6.40 -24.00
CA GLY A 108 -1.95 6.52 -25.41
C GLY A 108 -3.40 6.96 -25.62
N ARG A 109 -4.22 7.07 -24.56
CA ARG A 109 -5.61 7.49 -24.65
C ARG A 109 -5.74 9.01 -24.50
N PRO A 110 -6.37 9.72 -25.45
CA PRO A 110 -6.68 11.15 -25.30
C PRO A 110 -7.79 11.34 -24.25
N VAL A 111 -7.57 12.26 -23.31
CA VAL A 111 -8.52 12.65 -22.26
C VAL A 111 -8.52 14.18 -22.13
N PRO A 112 -9.66 14.86 -22.32
CA PRO A 112 -9.76 16.31 -22.16
C PRO A 112 -9.38 16.76 -20.73
N MET A 113 -8.62 17.85 -20.62
CA MET A 113 -8.16 18.39 -19.32
C MET A 113 -9.31 18.87 -18.43
N ASN A 114 -10.44 19.26 -19.01
CA ASN A 114 -11.65 19.68 -18.30
C ASN A 114 -12.55 18.51 -17.85
N HIS A 115 -12.22 17.25 -18.18
CA HIS A 115 -12.97 16.07 -17.78
C HIS A 115 -12.30 15.35 -16.59
N THR A 116 -12.33 15.99 -15.42
CA THR A 116 -11.62 15.52 -14.21
C THR A 116 -11.97 14.09 -13.80
N GLU A 117 -13.23 13.66 -13.95
CA GLU A 117 -13.66 12.30 -13.61
C GLU A 117 -13.05 11.25 -14.55
N ASP A 118 -12.95 11.56 -15.84
CA ASP A 118 -12.32 10.68 -16.82
C ASP A 118 -10.81 10.61 -16.58
N LEU A 119 -10.16 11.76 -16.33
CA LEU A 119 -8.76 11.79 -15.93
C LEU A 119 -8.52 10.90 -14.70
N ALA A 120 -9.34 11.05 -13.65
CA ALA A 120 -9.18 10.29 -12.41
C ALA A 120 -9.34 8.77 -12.62
N ARG A 121 -10.13 8.33 -13.59
CA ARG A 121 -10.33 6.91 -13.93
C ARG A 121 -9.08 6.26 -14.52
N TRP A 122 -8.30 7.04 -15.28
CA TRP A 122 -7.12 6.59 -16.01
C TRP A 122 -5.81 6.82 -15.26
N ILE A 123 -5.76 7.78 -14.33
CA ILE A 123 -4.58 8.01 -13.49
C ILE A 123 -4.46 6.90 -12.47
N ARG A 124 -3.60 5.95 -12.78
CA ARG A 124 -3.26 4.81 -11.93
C ARG A 124 -1.75 4.72 -11.81
N PRO A 125 -1.24 4.09 -10.74
CA PRO A 125 0.19 3.78 -10.67
C PRO A 125 0.70 3.07 -11.92
N GLY A 126 1.79 3.58 -12.49
CA GLY A 126 2.40 3.11 -13.75
C GLY A 126 1.88 3.78 -15.01
N ALA A 127 0.76 4.53 -14.95
CA ALA A 127 0.22 5.20 -16.13
C ALA A 127 1.18 6.30 -16.62
N ARG A 128 1.42 6.35 -17.93
CA ARG A 128 2.20 7.40 -18.58
C ARG A 128 1.28 8.54 -19.00
N ILE A 129 1.59 9.74 -18.55
CA ILE A 129 0.81 10.96 -18.77
C ILE A 129 1.65 11.92 -19.61
N ARG A 130 1.07 12.40 -20.72
CA ARG A 130 1.55 13.56 -21.47
C ARG A 130 0.59 14.72 -21.26
N VAL A 131 1.10 15.78 -20.63
CA VAL A 131 0.36 17.01 -20.34
C VAL A 131 0.51 18.00 -21.52
N PRO A 132 -0.58 18.65 -21.98
CA PRO A 132 -0.50 19.66 -23.03
C PRO A 132 0.40 20.85 -22.68
N GLU A 133 0.94 21.53 -23.70
CA GLU A 133 1.81 22.72 -23.57
C GLU A 133 1.16 23.94 -22.90
N ALA A 134 -0.17 23.95 -22.75
CA ALA A 134 -0.92 25.05 -22.14
C ALA A 134 -1.72 24.60 -20.91
N SER A 135 -1.36 23.46 -20.31
CA SER A 135 -2.10 22.87 -19.20
C SER A 135 -1.18 22.34 -18.11
N GLU A 136 -1.73 22.20 -16.93
CA GLU A 136 -1.04 21.70 -15.75
C GLU A 136 -1.95 20.70 -15.03
N LEU A 137 -1.37 19.63 -14.50
CA LEU A 137 -2.10 18.60 -13.78
C LEU A 137 -1.47 18.37 -12.41
N GLU A 138 -2.27 18.47 -11.36
CA GLU A 138 -1.81 18.24 -9.99
C GLU A 138 -2.39 16.93 -9.43
N LEU A 139 -1.49 16.08 -8.95
CA LEU A 139 -1.79 14.78 -8.37
C LEU A 139 -1.44 14.77 -6.89
N VAL A 140 -2.24 14.09 -6.08
CA VAL A 140 -1.98 13.91 -4.66
C VAL A 140 -2.27 12.47 -4.21
N SER A 141 -1.32 11.90 -3.48
CA SER A 141 -1.48 10.74 -2.62
C SER A 141 -1.51 11.27 -1.17
N PRO A 142 -2.69 11.31 -0.53
CA PRO A 142 -2.88 11.96 0.77
C PRO A 142 -1.83 11.57 1.83
N ARG A 143 -1.24 12.57 2.48
CA ARG A 143 -0.17 12.43 3.49
C ARG A 143 1.13 11.80 3.00
N GLN A 144 1.26 11.44 1.73
CA GLN A 144 2.45 10.81 1.18
C GLN A 144 3.18 11.71 0.19
N ILE A 145 2.54 12.08 -0.93
CA ILE A 145 3.21 12.77 -2.03
C ILE A 145 2.19 13.68 -2.74
N ALA A 146 2.58 14.92 -3.01
CA ALA A 146 1.93 15.80 -3.98
C ALA A 146 2.87 15.97 -5.18
N MET A 147 2.32 15.98 -6.38
CA MET A 147 3.05 16.08 -7.63
C MET A 147 2.33 17.04 -8.57
N GLU A 148 3.10 17.93 -9.17
CA GLU A 148 2.65 18.86 -10.19
C GLU A 148 3.33 18.47 -11.51
N LEU A 149 2.53 18.17 -12.52
CA LEU A 149 2.98 17.96 -13.90
C LEU A 149 2.73 19.26 -14.65
N THR A 150 3.82 19.94 -14.99
CA THR A 150 3.78 21.23 -15.68
C THR A 150 3.39 21.06 -17.16
N PRO A 151 3.21 22.17 -17.91
CA PRO A 151 3.00 22.07 -19.34
C PRO A 151 4.13 21.33 -20.06
N GLY A 152 3.76 20.52 -21.07
CA GLY A 152 4.70 19.75 -21.89
C GLY A 152 5.28 18.49 -21.22
N THR A 153 4.86 18.17 -19.99
CA THR A 153 5.43 17.06 -19.24
C THR A 153 5.01 15.69 -19.77
N ASP A 154 5.99 14.79 -19.94
CA ASP A 154 5.81 13.36 -20.22
C ASP A 154 6.42 12.55 -19.08
N ALA A 155 5.57 11.98 -18.22
CA ALA A 155 6.00 11.29 -17.01
C ALA A 155 5.09 10.11 -16.66
N THR A 156 5.60 9.17 -15.87
CA THR A 156 4.80 8.07 -15.31
C THR A 156 4.35 8.40 -13.88
N VAL A 157 3.12 8.02 -13.54
CA VAL A 157 2.61 8.10 -12.18
C VAL A 157 3.29 7.01 -11.32
N PRO A 158 4.02 7.35 -10.24
CA PRO A 158 4.66 6.34 -9.41
C PRO A 158 3.64 5.51 -8.62
N GLN A 159 4.09 4.34 -8.15
CA GLN A 159 3.38 3.65 -7.08
C GLN A 159 3.34 4.53 -5.82
N THR A 160 2.29 4.36 -5.01
CA THR A 160 2.20 5.02 -3.70
C THR A 160 2.89 4.12 -2.66
N PRO A 161 3.88 4.61 -1.89
CA PRO A 161 4.57 3.80 -0.89
C PRO A 161 3.60 3.04 0.04
N GLY A 162 3.88 1.75 0.24
CA GLY A 162 3.12 0.94 1.19
C GLY A 162 3.35 1.37 2.65
N ARG A 163 2.49 0.95 3.58
CA ARG A 163 2.56 1.35 4.99
C ARG A 163 3.78 0.78 5.71
N TRP A 164 4.05 -0.51 5.54
CA TRP A 164 5.11 -1.25 6.24
C TRP A 164 6.16 -1.81 5.27
N TYR A 165 5.72 -2.36 4.13
CA TYR A 165 6.59 -2.91 3.08
C TYR A 165 6.26 -2.31 1.71
N GLY A 166 7.14 -2.50 0.71
CA GLY A 166 6.97 -1.88 -0.61
C GLY A 166 7.12 -0.36 -0.58
N ARG A 167 8.07 0.15 0.23
CA ARG A 167 8.32 1.59 0.41
C ARG A 167 9.31 2.19 -0.59
N ARG A 168 9.73 1.42 -1.60
CA ARG A 168 10.53 1.90 -2.73
C ARG A 168 9.62 1.92 -3.95
N VAL A 169 9.48 3.10 -4.54
CA VAL A 169 8.62 3.34 -5.70
C VAL A 169 9.43 4.06 -6.76
N SER A 170 9.00 3.95 -8.02
CA SER A 170 9.70 4.55 -9.15
C SER A 170 8.76 5.34 -10.04
N ALA A 171 9.30 6.35 -10.69
CA ALA A 171 8.70 7.10 -11.79
C ALA A 171 9.74 7.37 -12.87
N GLU A 172 9.26 7.66 -14.08
CA GLU A 172 10.05 8.16 -15.19
C GLU A 172 9.56 9.56 -15.57
N VAL A 173 10.49 10.44 -15.94
CA VAL A 173 10.21 11.75 -16.55
C VAL A 173 11.05 11.84 -17.81
N LEU A 174 10.39 11.85 -18.96
CA LEU A 174 11.02 11.77 -20.27
C LEU A 174 11.14 13.15 -20.94
N ALA A 175 10.25 14.08 -20.58
CA ALA A 175 10.28 15.46 -21.02
C ALA A 175 9.50 16.35 -20.04
N GLY A 176 9.83 17.64 -20.06
CA GLY A 176 9.16 18.67 -19.26
C GLY A 176 9.56 18.63 -17.80
N GLU A 177 8.69 19.12 -16.94
CA GLU A 177 9.00 19.34 -15.53
C GLU A 177 7.97 18.69 -14.60
N VAL A 178 8.51 18.13 -13.52
CA VAL A 178 7.72 17.58 -12.41
C VAL A 178 8.18 18.23 -11.12
N ARG A 179 7.25 18.85 -10.40
CA ARG A 179 7.48 19.36 -9.04
C ARG A 179 6.86 18.43 -8.03
N LEU A 180 7.57 18.13 -6.95
CA LEU A 180 7.14 17.17 -5.94
C LEU A 180 7.30 17.73 -4.53
N MET A 181 6.36 17.36 -3.67
CA MET A 181 6.43 17.58 -2.23
C MET A 181 6.04 16.28 -1.51
N THR A 182 6.89 15.82 -0.59
CA THR A 182 6.57 14.64 0.23
C THR A 182 5.88 15.06 1.54
N GLY A 183 4.91 14.26 1.97
CA GLY A 183 4.19 14.44 3.24
C GLY A 183 4.70 13.54 4.37
N PRO A 184 4.07 13.62 5.56
CA PRO A 184 4.55 12.96 6.77
C PRO A 184 4.59 11.44 6.72
N ARG A 185 3.75 10.77 5.91
CA ARG A 185 3.77 9.30 5.76
C ARG A 185 4.79 8.79 4.74
N PHE A 186 5.53 9.70 4.11
CA PHE A 186 6.64 9.34 3.22
C PHE A 186 7.92 8.99 3.98
N GLU A 187 8.03 9.29 5.28
CA GLU A 187 9.23 9.01 6.08
C GLU A 187 9.67 7.54 5.96
N GLY A 188 10.93 7.29 5.60
CA GLY A 188 11.45 5.94 5.37
C GLY A 188 10.98 5.29 4.06
N ALA A 189 10.26 6.01 3.19
CA ALA A 189 10.05 5.65 1.79
C ALA A 189 11.11 6.26 0.89
N ARG A 190 11.18 5.74 -0.33
CA ARG A 190 12.09 6.22 -1.38
C ARG A 190 11.36 6.24 -2.71
N LEU A 191 11.44 7.37 -3.41
CA LEU A 191 10.99 7.53 -4.78
C LEU A 191 12.22 7.70 -5.66
N SER A 192 12.40 6.79 -6.61
CA SER A 192 13.43 6.87 -7.65
C SER A 192 12.81 7.44 -8.92
N ILE A 193 13.26 8.62 -9.36
CA ILE A 193 12.84 9.23 -10.62
C ILE A 193 13.96 9.03 -11.63
N THR A 194 13.64 8.40 -12.76
CA THR A 194 14.59 8.21 -13.86
C THR A 194 14.25 9.16 -14.99
N THR A 195 15.28 9.81 -15.54
CA THR A 195 15.22 10.60 -16.75
C THR A 195 16.22 10.04 -17.76
N PRO A 196 16.24 10.53 -19.02
CA PRO A 196 17.28 10.13 -19.97
C PRO A 196 18.70 10.39 -19.46
N ALA A 197 18.94 11.50 -18.74
CA ALA A 197 20.27 11.89 -18.28
C ALA A 197 20.60 11.43 -16.86
N ALA A 198 19.60 11.21 -16.00
CA ALA A 198 19.81 11.12 -14.56
C ALA A 198 18.92 10.10 -13.86
N ARG A 199 19.37 9.71 -12.66
CA ARG A 199 18.56 9.08 -11.63
C ARG A 199 18.53 9.98 -10.40
N VAL A 200 17.33 10.13 -9.84
CA VAL A 200 17.03 11.01 -8.70
C VAL A 200 16.42 10.17 -7.59
N GLU A 201 17.02 10.17 -6.40
CA GLU A 201 16.58 9.41 -5.24
C GLU A 201 16.03 10.36 -4.17
N VAL A 202 14.71 10.33 -4.01
CA VAL A 202 13.93 11.19 -3.12
C VAL A 202 13.60 10.43 -1.84
N THR A 203 14.03 10.94 -0.68
CA THR A 203 13.75 10.34 0.65
C THR A 203 12.88 11.23 1.56
N GLY A 204 12.45 12.39 1.06
CA GLY A 204 11.66 13.39 1.81
C GLY A 204 12.17 14.80 1.54
N THR A 205 11.35 15.66 0.93
CA THR A 205 11.75 16.99 0.41
C THR A 205 10.62 17.68 -0.38
N THR A 206 10.84 18.95 -0.72
CA THR A 206 10.21 19.66 -1.83
C THR A 206 11.25 19.90 -2.94
N LEU A 207 11.02 19.44 -4.17
CA LEU A 207 11.97 19.53 -5.29
C LEU A 207 11.28 19.70 -6.66
N ALA A 208 12.03 20.13 -7.67
CA ALA A 208 11.69 20.02 -9.08
C ALA A 208 12.67 19.11 -9.82
N VAL A 209 12.18 18.32 -10.76
CA VAL A 209 12.96 17.57 -11.75
C VAL A 209 12.55 18.08 -13.13
N ILE A 210 13.49 18.68 -13.83
CA ILE A 210 13.29 19.33 -15.14
C ILE A 210 14.10 18.53 -16.16
N CYS A 211 13.43 17.96 -17.15
CA CYS A 211 14.01 17.17 -18.21
C CYS A 211 13.96 17.96 -19.52
N ASP A 212 15.06 18.65 -19.81
CA ASP A 212 15.27 19.46 -21.01
C ASP A 212 16.07 18.68 -22.07
N PRO A 213 16.12 19.13 -23.34
CA PRO A 213 16.90 18.46 -24.39
C PRO A 213 18.40 18.32 -24.10
N GLU A 214 18.98 19.20 -23.27
CA GLU A 214 20.41 19.18 -22.92
C GLU A 214 20.74 18.21 -21.77
N GLY A 215 19.74 17.87 -20.95
CA GLY A 215 19.94 17.07 -19.74
C GLY A 215 18.84 17.24 -18.70
N THR A 216 19.15 16.91 -17.45
CA THR A 216 18.20 16.95 -16.34
C THR A 216 18.69 17.87 -15.23
N CYS A 217 17.88 18.86 -14.87
CA CYS A 217 18.11 19.71 -13.71
C CYS A 217 17.27 19.24 -12.53
N VAL A 218 17.88 19.07 -11.37
CA VAL A 218 17.19 18.78 -10.11
C VAL A 218 17.39 19.95 -9.17
N CYS A 219 16.30 20.63 -8.80
CA CYS A 219 16.29 21.79 -7.91
C CYS A 219 15.69 21.39 -6.56
N VAL A 220 16.41 21.59 -5.45
CA VAL A 220 15.97 21.16 -4.11
C VAL A 220 15.63 22.38 -3.27
N LEU A 221 14.36 22.55 -2.94
CA LEU A 221 13.91 23.62 -2.05
C LEU A 221 14.18 23.28 -0.58
N GLU A 222 13.92 22.05 -0.15
CA GLU A 222 14.01 21.62 1.26
C GLU A 222 14.64 20.25 1.39
N GLY A 223 15.35 19.96 2.48
CA GLY A 223 15.90 18.61 2.70
C GLY A 223 17.06 18.26 1.77
N LYS A 224 17.08 17.02 1.28
CA LYS A 224 18.19 16.48 0.47
C LYS A 224 17.72 15.40 -0.50
N VAL A 225 18.39 15.33 -1.64
CA VAL A 225 18.09 14.41 -2.74
C VAL A 225 19.39 13.80 -3.26
N GLY A 226 19.40 12.51 -3.55
CA GLY A 226 20.50 11.90 -4.29
C GLY A 226 20.31 12.13 -5.78
N VAL A 227 21.33 12.61 -6.50
CA VAL A 227 21.28 12.77 -7.96
C VAL A 227 22.56 12.22 -8.58
N GLY A 228 22.44 11.41 -9.61
CA GLY A 228 23.56 10.87 -10.37
C GLY A 228 23.18 10.58 -11.80
N GLY A 229 24.16 10.21 -12.63
CA GLY A 229 23.87 9.59 -13.93
C GLY A 229 23.09 8.28 -13.73
N ARG A 230 22.43 7.80 -14.79
CA ARG A 230 21.54 6.62 -14.74
C ARG A 230 22.15 5.42 -13.98
N ASP A 231 23.39 5.08 -14.33
CA ASP A 231 24.17 4.00 -13.72
C ASP A 231 25.39 4.51 -12.92
N GLY A 232 25.42 5.82 -12.64
CA GLY A 232 26.54 6.49 -12.01
C GLY A 232 26.46 6.59 -10.48
N PRO A 233 27.54 7.08 -9.85
CA PRO A 233 27.52 7.41 -8.43
C PRO A 233 26.49 8.51 -8.15
N MET A 234 25.85 8.41 -6.99
CA MET A 234 24.85 9.38 -6.53
C MET A 234 25.53 10.44 -5.67
N GLU A 235 25.31 11.71 -6.00
CA GLU A 235 25.74 12.85 -5.19
C GLU A 235 24.57 13.46 -4.42
N THR A 236 24.81 13.92 -3.20
CA THR A 236 23.75 14.55 -2.39
C THR A 236 23.61 16.02 -2.77
N VAL A 237 22.45 16.38 -3.30
CA VAL A 237 22.02 17.77 -3.52
C VAL A 237 21.27 18.24 -2.27
N LYS A 238 21.76 19.31 -1.66
CA LYS A 238 21.18 19.90 -0.44
C LYS A 238 20.15 20.98 -0.79
N GLN A 239 19.32 21.34 0.18
CA GLN A 239 18.45 22.51 0.15
C GLN A 239 19.13 23.76 -0.41
N GLY A 240 18.38 24.50 -1.25
CA GLY A 240 18.82 25.73 -1.91
C GLY A 240 19.79 25.50 -3.07
N ARG A 241 20.08 24.24 -3.43
CA ARG A 241 21.00 23.89 -4.52
C ARG A 241 20.27 23.20 -5.65
N ARG A 242 20.91 23.23 -6.81
CA ARG A 242 20.55 22.40 -7.96
C ARG A 242 21.73 21.56 -8.42
N ARG A 243 21.42 20.45 -9.07
CA ARG A 243 22.38 19.69 -9.88
C ARG A 243 21.83 19.49 -11.27
N PHE A 244 22.61 19.86 -12.28
CA PHE A 244 22.34 19.59 -13.68
C PHE A 244 23.18 18.39 -14.13
N MET A 245 22.53 17.36 -14.68
CA MET A 245 23.16 16.21 -15.30
C MET A 245 23.00 16.35 -16.81
N PHE A 246 24.09 16.53 -17.54
CA PHE A 246 24.07 16.61 -19.01
C PHE A 246 23.92 15.21 -19.62
N ASN A 247 23.37 15.15 -20.83
CA ASN A 247 23.25 13.88 -21.58
C ASN A 247 24.61 13.24 -21.90
N ASP A 248 25.69 14.01 -21.92
CA ASP A 248 27.06 13.51 -22.11
C ASP A 248 27.71 12.97 -20.82
N GLY A 249 26.98 12.93 -19.71
CA GLY A 249 27.43 12.42 -18.42
C GLY A 249 28.13 13.44 -17.53
N ARG A 250 28.40 14.66 -18.01
CA ARG A 250 28.90 15.75 -17.15
C ARG A 250 27.84 16.15 -16.13
N ALA A 251 28.29 16.74 -15.02
CA ALA A 251 27.43 17.27 -14.00
C ALA A 251 27.88 18.66 -13.55
N GLU A 252 26.92 19.54 -13.25
CA GLU A 252 27.14 20.87 -12.69
C GLU A 252 26.31 21.02 -11.42
N ALA A 253 26.91 21.59 -10.37
CA ALA A 253 26.20 21.95 -9.14
C ALA A 253 26.20 23.47 -8.98
N ALA A 254 25.02 24.04 -8.73
CA ALA A 254 24.82 25.48 -8.60
C ALA A 254 23.76 25.79 -7.55
N GLU A 255 23.47 27.07 -7.34
CA GLU A 255 22.30 27.49 -6.57
C GLU A 255 21.01 27.17 -7.34
N ILE A 256 19.93 27.00 -6.59
CA ILE A 256 18.60 26.82 -7.16
C ILE A 256 18.25 28.00 -8.09
N ARG A 257 17.57 27.71 -9.20
CA ARG A 257 17.13 28.75 -10.14
C ARG A 257 16.10 29.66 -9.43
N PRO A 258 16.16 31.00 -9.60
CA PRO A 258 15.21 31.91 -8.96
C PRO A 258 13.75 31.59 -9.26
N THR A 259 13.42 31.23 -10.51
CA THR A 259 12.07 30.79 -10.90
C THR A 259 11.61 29.58 -10.10
N GLU A 260 12.47 28.57 -9.95
CA GLU A 260 12.15 27.36 -9.20
C GLU A 260 12.01 27.59 -7.70
N LEU A 261 12.75 28.55 -7.16
CA LEU A 261 12.60 28.95 -5.77
C LEU A 261 11.17 29.44 -5.48
N VAL A 262 10.61 30.27 -6.39
CA VAL A 262 9.24 30.78 -6.29
C VAL A 262 8.23 29.65 -6.48
N GLN A 263 8.33 28.91 -7.60
CA GLN A 263 7.36 27.87 -7.95
C GLN A 263 7.28 26.76 -6.90
N LEU A 264 8.42 26.30 -6.38
CA LEU A 264 8.44 25.31 -5.31
C LEU A 264 7.95 25.88 -3.97
N GLY A 265 8.19 27.16 -3.70
CA GLY A 265 7.66 27.86 -2.53
C GLY A 265 6.14 27.88 -2.55
N GLU A 266 5.54 28.25 -3.68
CA GLU A 266 4.09 28.25 -3.84
C GLU A 266 3.50 26.83 -3.80
N LEU A 267 4.15 25.84 -4.44
CA LEU A 267 3.75 24.44 -4.35
C LEU A 267 3.67 24.01 -2.88
N ARG A 268 4.72 24.29 -2.10
CA ARG A 268 4.77 23.95 -0.68
C ARG A 268 3.59 24.57 0.06
N GLU A 269 3.33 25.86 -0.13
CA GLU A 269 2.22 26.56 0.53
C GLU A 269 0.85 25.96 0.15
N ARG A 270 0.60 25.73 -1.15
CA ARG A 270 -0.65 25.14 -1.65
C ARG A 270 -0.86 23.71 -1.16
N LYS A 271 0.20 22.89 -1.10
CA LYS A 271 0.11 21.45 -0.89
C LYS A 271 0.30 21.02 0.56
N HIS A 272 0.89 21.85 1.41
CA HIS A 272 1.09 21.54 2.83
C HIS A 272 -0.23 21.12 3.49
N ALA A 273 -1.30 21.90 3.33
CA ALA A 273 -2.60 21.57 3.91
C ALA A 273 -3.20 20.26 3.37
N LEU A 274 -3.01 19.95 2.08
CA LEU A 274 -3.50 18.71 1.46
C LEU A 274 -2.73 17.48 1.93
N LEU A 275 -1.44 17.64 2.22
CA LEU A 275 -0.60 16.58 2.78
C LEU A 275 -0.81 16.39 4.28
N GLU A 276 -1.19 17.42 5.02
CA GLU A 276 -1.50 17.30 6.46
C GLU A 276 -2.93 16.80 6.72
N ARG A 277 -3.91 17.25 5.94
CA ARG A 277 -5.34 16.91 6.16
C ARG A 277 -5.73 15.60 5.48
N ALA A 278 -5.66 14.50 6.25
CA ALA A 278 -6.47 13.28 6.03
C ALA A 278 -6.61 12.49 7.34
N GLY A 279 -7.11 13.18 8.37
CA GLY A 279 -7.52 12.61 9.64
C GLY A 279 -8.87 13.19 10.02
N ASN A 280 -9.93 12.64 9.43
CA ASN A 280 -11.27 12.50 9.97
C ASN A 280 -11.84 11.22 9.35
#